data_AF-A0A2V4NHZ8-F1
#
_entry.id   AF-A0A2V4NHZ8-F1
#
_cell.length_a   1.000
_cell.length_b   1.000
_cell.length_c   1.000
_cell.angle_alpha   90.00
_cell.angle_beta   90.00
_cell.angle_gamma   90.00
#
_symmetry.space_group_name_H-M   'P 1'
#
loop_
_entity.id
_entity.type
_entity.pdbx_description
1 polymer ?
#
loop_
_entity_poly.entity_id
_entity_poly.type
_entity_poly.pdbx_seq_one_letter_code
_entity_poly.pdbx_strand_id
1 'polypeptide(L)'
;MISESLPPDWAPEDWEAEEAEEAEEAEAAEAADQRHVAEVVVPDPELLARLGRVERHQLLHEYVCAELGRVLSVSAPAIDTVGRSMKSLGVGSIHGLELQRRMSAALRVEIDLLLLLSADSADELIDRLVELLGPAHQPPERTDRSGPRASI
;
A
#
# COMPACT_ATOMS: atom_id res chain seq x y z
N MET A 1 -54.78 17.39 -26.45
CA MET A 1 -54.12 18.68 -26.74
C MET A 1 -52.85 18.71 -25.93
N ILE A 2 -51.74 18.28 -26.53
CA ILE A 2 -50.41 18.39 -25.92
C ILE A 2 -49.65 19.31 -26.87
N SER A 3 -49.32 20.51 -26.40
CA SER A 3 -48.45 21.44 -27.11
C SER A 3 -47.04 20.87 -27.09
N GLU A 4 -46.52 20.53 -28.26
CA GLU A 4 -45.08 20.39 -28.49
C GLU A 4 -44.42 21.77 -28.34
N SER A 5 -43.46 21.84 -27.43
CA SER A 5 -42.64 23.02 -27.18
C SER A 5 -41.51 23.04 -28.19
N LEU A 6 -41.57 23.93 -29.17
CA LEU A 6 -40.48 24.15 -30.13
C LEU A 6 -39.35 24.94 -29.44
N PRO A 7 -38.07 24.55 -29.56
CA PRO A 7 -36.96 25.33 -29.01
C PRO A 7 -36.80 26.68 -29.76
N PRO A 8 -36.30 27.74 -29.09
CA PRO A 8 -36.21 29.08 -29.66
C PRO A 8 -35.04 29.30 -30.64
N ASP A 9 -35.26 30.21 -31.60
CA ASP A 9 -34.45 30.61 -32.78
C ASP A 9 -33.09 31.30 -32.47
N TRP A 10 -32.51 31.07 -31.30
CA TRP A 10 -31.22 31.66 -30.93
C TRP A 10 -30.16 30.64 -30.51
N ALA A 11 -30.49 29.35 -30.49
CA ALA A 11 -29.54 28.30 -30.16
C ALA A 11 -28.60 28.05 -31.37
N PRO A 12 -27.26 28.12 -31.20
CA PRO A 12 -26.33 27.64 -32.22
C PRO A 12 -26.51 26.11 -32.41
N GLU A 13 -26.52 25.65 -33.65
CA GLU A 13 -26.82 24.26 -34.07
C GLU A 13 -25.81 23.21 -33.58
N ASP A 14 -24.75 23.63 -32.90
CA ASP A 14 -23.62 22.78 -32.48
C ASP A 14 -23.67 22.36 -30.99
N TRP A 15 -24.67 22.83 -30.24
CA TRP A 15 -24.76 22.65 -28.78
C TRP A 15 -25.03 21.21 -28.29
N GLU A 16 -25.37 20.26 -29.17
CA GLU A 16 -25.57 18.86 -28.78
C GLU A 16 -24.38 17.94 -29.09
N ALA A 17 -23.26 18.49 -29.61
CA ALA A 17 -22.09 17.69 -29.95
C ALA A 17 -20.96 17.74 -28.89
N GLU A 18 -20.84 18.81 -28.09
CA GLU A 18 -19.80 18.90 -27.04
C GLU A 18 -20.20 18.21 -25.74
N GLU A 19 -21.49 18.12 -25.39
CA GLU A 19 -21.94 17.48 -24.13
C GLU A 19 -21.70 15.96 -24.10
N ALA A 20 -21.58 15.32 -25.26
CA ALA A 20 -21.31 13.88 -25.34
C ALA A 20 -19.85 13.53 -24.99
N GLU A 21 -18.90 14.43 -25.26
CA GLU A 21 -17.47 14.21 -24.96
C GLU A 21 -17.18 14.52 -23.47
N GLU A 22 -17.82 15.55 -22.89
CA GLU A 22 -17.73 15.87 -21.46
C GLU A 22 -18.30 14.77 -20.55
N ALA A 23 -19.37 14.08 -20.99
CA ALA A 23 -19.97 12.98 -20.23
C ALA A 23 -19.05 11.74 -20.16
N GLU A 24 -18.32 11.42 -21.22
CA GLU A 24 -17.40 10.27 -21.26
C GLU A 24 -16.15 10.51 -20.39
N GLU A 25 -15.68 11.76 -20.32
CA GLU A 25 -14.55 12.17 -19.47
C GLU A 25 -14.93 12.22 -17.97
N ALA A 26 -16.17 12.62 -17.64
CA ALA A 26 -16.71 12.59 -16.27
C ALA A 26 -16.95 11.15 -15.77
N GLU A 27 -17.47 10.25 -16.61
CA GLU A 27 -17.69 8.85 -16.25
C GLU A 27 -16.36 8.09 -16.04
N ALA A 28 -15.30 8.46 -16.78
CA ALA A 28 -13.95 7.97 -16.57
C ALA A 28 -13.34 8.44 -15.23
N ALA A 29 -13.58 9.70 -14.84
CA ALA A 29 -13.13 10.28 -13.57
C ALA A 29 -13.89 9.69 -12.36
N GLU A 30 -15.21 9.49 -12.47
CA GLU A 30 -16.04 8.95 -11.39
C GLU A 30 -15.86 7.44 -11.21
N ALA A 31 -15.57 6.71 -12.29
CA ALA A 31 -15.13 5.32 -12.19
C ALA A 31 -13.72 5.20 -11.57
N ALA A 32 -12.85 6.20 -11.69
CA ALA A 32 -11.51 6.19 -11.06
C ALA A 32 -11.60 6.34 -9.53
N ASP A 33 -12.57 7.12 -9.04
CA ASP A 33 -12.83 7.34 -7.60
C ASP A 33 -13.28 6.05 -6.88
N GLN A 34 -14.04 5.19 -7.56
CA GLN A 34 -14.55 3.93 -7.00
C GLN A 34 -13.58 2.74 -7.12
N ARG A 35 -12.46 2.88 -7.85
CA ARG A 35 -11.51 1.80 -8.17
C ARG A 35 -10.29 1.69 -7.24
N HIS A 36 -10.11 2.58 -6.25
CA HIS A 36 -8.84 2.65 -5.48
C HIS A 36 -8.82 2.08 -4.06
N VAL A 37 -9.84 1.37 -3.60
CA VAL A 37 -9.66 0.48 -2.44
C VAL A 37 -9.16 -0.87 -2.93
N ALA A 38 -7.89 -0.91 -3.34
CA ALA A 38 -7.18 -2.18 -3.43
C ALA A 38 -7.36 -2.90 -2.09
N GLU A 39 -7.98 -4.08 -2.11
CA GLU A 39 -8.18 -4.87 -0.91
C GLU A 39 -6.80 -5.13 -0.29
N VAL A 40 -6.55 -4.58 0.90
CA VAL A 40 -5.29 -4.84 1.58
C VAL A 40 -5.31 -6.27 2.07
N VAL A 41 -4.52 -7.12 1.41
CA VAL A 41 -4.29 -8.50 1.82
C VAL A 41 -3.37 -8.49 3.03
N VAL A 42 -3.91 -8.86 4.19
CA VAL A 42 -3.12 -8.96 5.42
C VAL A 42 -2.20 -10.19 5.33
N PRO A 43 -0.88 -10.02 5.44
CA PRO A 43 0.04 -11.15 5.37
C PRO A 43 -0.04 -12.01 6.64
N ASP A 44 0.22 -13.31 6.51
CA ASP A 44 0.32 -14.22 7.65
C ASP A 44 1.65 -14.00 8.41
N PRO A 45 1.63 -13.56 9.68
CA PRO A 45 2.84 -13.32 10.46
C PRO A 45 3.71 -14.57 10.65
N GLU A 46 3.11 -15.76 10.73
CA GLU A 46 3.85 -17.02 10.90
C GLU A 46 4.62 -17.38 9.62
N LEU A 47 4.04 -17.07 8.46
CA LEU A 47 4.72 -17.20 7.17
C LEU A 47 5.88 -16.21 7.07
N LEU A 48 5.64 -14.93 7.36
CA LEU A 48 6.67 -13.88 7.31
C LEU A 48 7.90 -14.23 8.15
N ALA A 49 7.71 -14.82 9.34
CA ALA A 49 8.80 -15.24 10.22
C ALA A 49 9.67 -16.36 9.63
N ARG A 50 9.13 -17.20 8.73
CA ARG A 50 9.81 -18.36 8.14
C ARG A 50 10.45 -18.07 6.78
N LEU A 51 10.03 -17.00 6.11
CA LEU A 51 10.56 -16.59 4.81
C LEU A 51 12.03 -16.12 4.89
N GLY A 52 12.72 -16.17 3.76
CA GLY A 52 13.99 -15.47 3.60
C GLY A 52 13.79 -13.96 3.63
N ARG A 53 14.88 -13.20 3.80
CA ARG A 53 14.84 -11.73 3.88
C ARG A 53 14.19 -11.11 2.64
N VAL A 54 14.51 -11.63 1.46
CA VAL A 54 14.04 -11.10 0.17
C VAL A 54 12.54 -11.35 -0.03
N GLU A 55 12.08 -12.58 0.21
CA GLU A 55 10.66 -12.93 0.07
C GLU A 55 9.81 -12.19 1.11
N ARG A 56 10.30 -12.04 2.34
CA ARG A 56 9.64 -11.23 3.37
C ARG A 56 9.53 -9.77 2.95
N HIS A 57 10.60 -9.21 2.41
CA HIS A 57 10.62 -7.82 1.94
C HIS A 57 9.57 -7.58 0.86
N GLN A 58 9.45 -8.48 -0.11
CA GLN A 58 8.45 -8.35 -1.19
C GLN A 58 7.01 -8.33 -0.64
N LEU A 59 6.66 -9.29 0.22
CA LEU A 59 5.32 -9.32 0.82
C LEU A 59 5.03 -8.11 1.70
N LEU A 60 6.02 -7.67 2.49
CA LEU A 60 5.86 -6.48 3.32
C LEU A 60 5.77 -5.21 2.46
N HIS A 61 6.50 -5.13 1.35
CA HIS A 61 6.42 -4.00 0.43
C HIS A 61 5.01 -3.84 -0.14
N GLU A 62 4.43 -4.93 -0.66
CA GLU A 62 3.06 -4.93 -1.18
C GLU A 62 2.04 -4.52 -0.10
N TYR A 63 2.14 -5.13 1.08
CA TYR A 63 1.26 -4.82 2.20
C TYR A 63 1.37 -3.35 2.67
N VAL A 64 2.59 -2.84 2.84
CA VAL A 64 2.84 -1.47 3.30
C VAL A 64 2.37 -0.45 2.27
N CYS A 65 2.62 -0.67 0.97
CA CYS A 65 2.12 0.23 -0.07
C CYS A 65 0.59 0.25 -0.10
N ALA A 66 -0.06 -0.89 0.13
CA ALA A 66 -1.51 -1.00 0.17
C ALA A 66 -2.10 -0.27 1.40
N GLU A 67 -1.51 -0.41 2.60
CA GLU A 67 -1.96 0.37 3.77
C GLU A 67 -1.67 1.87 3.62
N LEU A 68 -0.53 2.25 3.03
CA LEU A 68 -0.23 3.65 2.73
C LEU A 68 -1.24 4.24 1.75
N GLY A 69 -1.53 3.54 0.65
CA GLY A 69 -2.54 3.97 -0.31
C GLY A 69 -3.91 4.13 0.34
N ARG A 70 -4.30 3.18 1.21
CA ARG A 70 -5.55 3.25 1.96
C ARG A 70 -5.61 4.47 2.89
N VAL A 71 -4.59 4.72 3.71
CA VAL A 71 -4.59 5.81 4.70
C VAL A 71 -4.47 7.18 4.02
N LEU A 72 -3.74 7.26 2.91
CA LEU A 72 -3.56 8.50 2.14
C LEU A 72 -4.66 8.73 1.09
N SER A 73 -5.57 7.76 0.90
CA SER A 73 -6.60 7.78 -0.16
C SER A 73 -6.01 7.98 -1.56
N VAL A 74 -4.90 7.29 -1.84
CA VAL A 74 -4.20 7.30 -3.14
C VAL A 74 -3.87 5.90 -3.60
N SER A 75 -3.36 5.77 -4.82
CA SER A 75 -2.92 4.49 -5.33
C SER A 75 -1.72 3.91 -4.63
N ALA A 76 -1.79 2.64 -4.24
CA ALA A 76 -0.62 1.89 -3.79
C ALA A 76 0.54 1.94 -4.81
N PRO A 77 0.32 1.74 -6.13
CA PRO A 77 1.39 1.91 -7.14
C PRO A 77 1.90 3.35 -7.32
N ALA A 78 1.17 4.36 -6.83
CA ALA A 78 1.57 5.76 -6.90
C ALA A 78 2.41 6.20 -5.69
N ILE A 79 2.61 5.32 -4.70
CA ILE A 79 3.45 5.59 -3.54
C ILE A 79 4.92 5.57 -3.97
N ASP A 80 5.62 6.69 -3.78
CA ASP A 80 7.07 6.78 -3.95
C ASP A 80 7.77 6.20 -2.70
N THR A 81 8.28 4.98 -2.81
CA THR A 81 8.83 4.26 -1.65
C THR A 81 10.26 4.63 -1.30
N VAL A 82 11.05 5.19 -2.22
CA VAL A 82 12.50 5.38 -2.05
C VAL A 82 12.87 6.86 -1.86
N GLY A 83 12.09 7.78 -2.45
CA GLY A 83 12.49 9.19 -2.56
C GLY A 83 11.92 10.15 -1.51
N ARG A 84 11.02 9.69 -0.63
CA ARG A 84 10.24 10.58 0.24
C ARG A 84 10.09 10.06 1.65
N SER A 85 10.47 10.91 2.61
CA SER A 85 10.13 10.74 4.02
C SER A 85 8.64 10.53 4.23
N MET A 86 8.30 9.86 5.34
CA MET A 86 6.91 9.63 5.72
C MET A 86 6.10 10.93 5.77
N LYS A 87 6.68 12.01 6.31
CA LYS A 87 6.04 13.32 6.34
C LYS A 87 5.79 13.90 4.95
N SER A 88 6.76 13.77 4.05
CA SER A 88 6.61 14.25 2.66
C SER A 88 5.66 13.40 1.81
N LEU A 89 5.38 12.17 2.22
CA LEU A 89 4.32 11.34 1.65
C LEU A 89 2.92 11.72 2.18
N GLY A 90 2.83 12.58 3.20
CA GLY A 90 1.56 12.93 3.85
C GLY A 90 1.23 12.09 5.09
N VAL A 91 2.15 11.23 5.53
CA VAL A 91 2.02 10.47 6.78
C VAL A 91 2.45 11.35 7.95
N GLY A 92 1.54 12.21 8.38
CA GLY A 92 1.63 12.98 9.62
C GLY A 92 1.18 12.17 10.84
N SER A 93 0.98 12.82 12.00
CA SER A 93 0.66 12.12 13.25
C SER A 93 -0.66 11.31 13.21
N ILE A 94 -1.70 11.83 12.55
CA ILE A 94 -3.01 11.15 12.47
C ILE A 94 -2.89 9.89 11.62
N HIS A 95 -2.43 10.05 10.37
CA HIS A 95 -2.19 8.94 9.44
C HIS A 95 -1.16 7.95 10.00
N GLY A 96 -0.11 8.43 10.66
CA GLY A 96 0.91 7.59 11.29
C GLY A 96 0.35 6.74 12.42
N LEU A 97 -0.51 7.29 13.29
CA LEU A 97 -1.17 6.53 14.35
C LEU A 97 -2.16 5.49 13.79
N GLU A 98 -2.89 5.84 12.74
CA GLU A 98 -3.78 4.88 12.07
C GLU A 98 -2.98 3.74 11.42
N LEU A 99 -1.96 4.08 10.64
CA LEU A 99 -1.07 3.12 9.98
C LEU A 99 -0.39 2.21 11.02
N GLN A 100 0.16 2.79 12.09
CA GLN A 100 0.76 2.05 13.20
C GLN A 100 -0.23 1.06 13.82
N ARG A 101 -1.45 1.50 14.17
CA ARG A 101 -2.47 0.61 14.76
C ARG A 101 -2.84 -0.54 13.83
N ARG A 102 -3.08 -0.25 12.55
CA ARG A 102 -3.44 -1.26 11.53
C ARG A 102 -2.34 -2.30 11.36
N MET A 103 -1.10 -1.83 11.17
CA MET A 103 0.04 -2.70 10.94
C MET A 103 0.42 -3.50 12.18
N SER A 104 0.41 -2.91 13.36
CA SER A 104 0.66 -3.64 14.62
C SER A 104 -0.37 -4.76 14.83
N ALA A 105 -1.64 -4.48 14.56
CA ALA A 105 -2.71 -5.48 14.68
C ALA A 105 -2.59 -6.61 13.64
N ALA A 106 -2.29 -6.26 12.38
CA ALA A 106 -2.13 -7.21 11.28
C ALA A 106 -0.90 -8.11 11.45
N LEU A 107 0.25 -7.51 11.76
CA LEU A 107 1.54 -8.18 11.85
C LEU A 107 1.78 -8.81 13.24
N ARG A 108 0.89 -8.56 14.21
CA ARG A 108 0.96 -9.04 15.59
C ARG A 108 2.29 -8.66 16.28
N VAL A 109 2.76 -7.44 16.00
CA VAL A 109 3.98 -6.86 16.60
C VAL A 109 3.70 -5.45 17.08
N GLU A 110 4.47 -4.98 18.07
CA GLU A 110 4.41 -3.59 18.51
C GLU A 110 5.30 -2.73 17.60
N ILE A 111 4.70 -1.85 16.81
CA ILE A 111 5.40 -0.86 16.00
C ILE A 111 5.45 0.45 16.77
N ASP A 112 6.65 0.96 17.04
CA ASP A 112 6.84 2.27 17.64
C ASP A 112 6.44 3.37 16.63
N LEU A 113 5.53 4.26 17.04
CA LEU A 113 5.04 5.35 16.20
C LEU A 113 6.14 6.31 15.77
N LEU A 114 7.08 6.62 16.67
CA LEU A 114 8.19 7.53 16.39
C LEU A 114 9.16 6.87 15.41
N LEU A 115 9.42 5.58 15.52
CA LEU A 115 10.20 4.82 14.54
C LEU A 115 9.53 4.86 13.16
N LEU A 116 8.21 4.68 13.10
CA LEU A 116 7.46 4.79 11.84
C LEU A 116 7.57 6.21 11.26
N LEU A 117 7.28 7.23 12.05
CA LEU A 117 7.28 8.63 11.58
C LEU A 117 8.68 9.19 11.27
N SER A 118 9.73 8.53 11.75
CA SER A 118 11.13 8.92 11.52
C SER A 118 11.80 8.18 10.36
N ALA A 119 11.08 7.32 9.63
CA ALA A 119 11.62 6.73 8.42
C ALA A 119 11.79 7.81 7.33
N ASP A 120 12.95 7.81 6.70
CA ASP A 120 13.32 8.69 5.58
C ASP A 120 12.69 8.21 4.27
N SER A 121 12.15 7.00 4.23
CA SER A 121 11.36 6.48 3.13
C SER A 121 10.42 5.33 3.55
N ALA A 122 9.45 4.97 2.71
CA ALA A 122 8.62 3.81 2.97
C ALA A 122 9.42 2.50 2.85
N ASP A 123 10.41 2.45 1.95
CA ASP A 123 11.33 1.32 1.79
C ASP A 123 12.17 1.10 3.05
N GLU A 124 12.62 2.18 3.70
CA GLU A 124 13.32 2.09 4.98
C GLU A 124 12.40 1.53 6.09
N LEU A 125 11.14 1.95 6.13
CA LEU A 125 10.17 1.37 7.05
C LEU A 125 9.97 -0.13 6.78
N ILE A 126 9.89 -0.54 5.50
CA ILE A 126 9.77 -1.95 5.09
C ILE A 126 11.00 -2.74 5.56
N ASP A 127 12.21 -2.23 5.34
CA ASP A 127 13.45 -2.86 5.81
C ASP A 127 13.45 -3.05 7.33
N ARG A 128 13.04 -2.03 8.10
CA ARG A 128 12.92 -2.13 9.56
C ARG A 128 11.92 -3.22 9.98
N LEU A 129 10.81 -3.37 9.27
CA LEU A 129 9.82 -4.42 9.52
C LEU A 129 10.34 -5.80 9.12
N VAL A 130 11.12 -5.90 8.04
CA VAL A 130 11.77 -7.15 7.61
C VAL A 130 12.71 -7.69 8.68
N GLU A 131 13.45 -6.80 9.34
CA GLU A 131 14.32 -7.16 10.47
C GLU A 131 13.51 -7.50 11.72
N LEU A 132 12.47 -6.73 12.03
CA LEU A 132 11.60 -6.97 13.20
C LEU A 132 10.88 -8.32 13.13
N LEU A 133 10.41 -8.70 11.95
CA LEU A 133 9.69 -9.96 11.68
C LEU A 133 10.61 -11.08 11.21
N GLY A 134 11.93 -10.84 11.16
CA GLY A 134 12.91 -11.87 10.87
C GLY A 134 12.95 -12.95 11.95
N PRO A 135 13.42 -14.16 11.63
CA PRO A 135 13.74 -15.13 12.66
C PRO A 135 14.72 -14.48 13.63
N ALA A 136 14.29 -14.25 14.88
CA ALA A 136 15.12 -13.69 15.95
C ALA A 136 16.43 -14.46 15.96
N HIS A 137 17.51 -13.83 15.46
CA HIS A 137 18.78 -14.42 15.09
C HIS A 137 18.92 -15.87 15.56
N GLN A 138 18.36 -16.83 14.82
CA GLN A 138 18.64 -18.22 15.10
C GLN A 138 20.12 -18.33 14.75
N PRO A 139 21.02 -18.57 15.73
CA PRO A 139 22.41 -18.77 15.40
C PRO A 139 22.42 -19.90 14.36
N PRO A 140 23.22 -19.80 13.29
CA PRO A 140 23.22 -20.81 12.25
C PRO A 140 23.33 -22.14 12.97
N GLU A 141 22.29 -22.98 12.89
CA GLU A 141 22.36 -24.33 13.40
C GLU A 141 23.63 -24.88 12.76
N ARG A 142 24.69 -25.00 13.58
CA ARG A 142 25.87 -25.74 13.18
C ARG A 142 25.28 -27.11 12.97
N THR A 143 24.99 -27.41 11.71
CA THR A 143 24.81 -28.78 11.25
C THR A 143 26.17 -29.39 11.51
N ASP A 144 26.37 -29.83 12.75
CA ASP A 144 27.37 -30.79 13.13
C ASP A 144 26.96 -32.03 12.36
N ARG A 145 27.41 -32.08 11.10
CA ARG A 145 27.64 -33.33 10.42
C ARG A 145 28.81 -33.98 11.15
N SER A 146 28.52 -34.44 12.37
CA SER A 146 29.25 -35.46 13.08
C SER A 146 29.05 -36.72 12.26
N GLY A 147 29.78 -36.80 11.14
CA GLY A 147 30.01 -38.05 10.46
C GLY A 147 30.78 -38.96 11.42
N PRO A 148 30.43 -40.24 11.53
CA PRO A 148 31.03 -41.13 12.51
C PRO A 148 32.54 -41.23 12.28
N ARG A 149 33.29 -41.20 13.39
CA ARG A 149 34.73 -41.52 13.43
C ARG A 149 34.96 -42.82 12.67
N ALA A 150 35.70 -42.73 11.56
CA ALA A 150 36.37 -43.90 11.00
C ALA A 150 37.45 -44.34 12.00
N SER A 151 37.09 -45.30 12.84
CA SER A 151 38.07 -46.21 13.42
C SER A 151 38.38 -47.26 12.38
N ILE A 152 39.67 -47.40 12.03
CA ILE A 152 40.45 -48.61 11.67
C ILE A 152 41.67 -48.17 10.87
#